data_AF-A0AA38YFL0-F1
#
_entry.id   AF-A0AA38YFL0-F1
#
_cell.length_a   1.000
_cell.length_b   1.000
_cell.length_c   1.000
_cell.angle_alpha   90.00
_cell.angle_beta   90.00
_cell.angle_gamma   90.00
#
_symmetry.space_group_name_H-M   'P 1'
#
loop_
_entity.id
_entity.type
_entity.pdbx_description
1 polymer ?
#
loop_
_entity_poly.entity_id
_entity_poly.type
_entity_poly.pdbx_seq_one_letter_code
_entity_poly.pdbx_strand_id
1 'polypeptide(L)'
;MKITFIFILILFLDSVNRVYRVQVEMAALMNDTTGAGRAAAIGTDRMEVQARKFYSQRNMYLTGFTLFLSLILNRTYGMILDVLRLEEKVKMYEGDSQAGGKEGEKLGKHYRADQIGELKKQLEKKDKELQAMKSQAEGLQKSYDELSVKYNQTNPSEGDKKSN
;
A
#
# COMPACT_ATOMS: atom_id res chain seq x y z
N MET A 1 0.35 -15.59 -2.90
CA MET A 1 1.17 -14.44 -2.46
C MET A 1 0.37 -13.41 -1.66
N LYS A 2 -0.72 -12.82 -2.18
CA LYS A 2 -1.47 -11.75 -1.48
C LYS A 2 -2.10 -12.22 -0.15
N ILE A 3 -2.75 -13.40 -0.13
CA ILE A 3 -3.37 -13.98 1.08
C ILE A 3 -2.30 -14.37 2.12
N THR A 4 -1.24 -15.05 1.69
CA THR A 4 -0.13 -15.47 2.56
C THR A 4 0.59 -14.27 3.19
N PHE A 5 0.72 -13.15 2.47
CA PHE A 5 1.29 -11.91 3.00
C PHE A 5 0.46 -11.33 4.16
N ILE A 6 -0.88 -11.33 4.04
CA ILE A 6 -1.78 -10.84 5.09
C ILE A 6 -1.62 -11.69 6.37
N PHE A 7 -1.57 -13.02 6.24
CA PHE A 7 -1.33 -13.90 7.39
C PHE A 7 0.04 -13.63 8.05
N ILE A 8 1.11 -13.48 7.27
CA ILE A 8 2.45 -13.16 7.79
C ILE A 8 2.45 -11.80 8.51
N LEU A 9 1.74 -10.81 7.97
CA LEU A 9 1.61 -9.49 8.60
C LEU A 9 0.84 -9.54 9.93
N ILE A 10 -0.23 -10.32 10.01
CA ILE A 10 -0.96 -10.54 11.27
C ILE A 10 -0.05 -11.22 12.30
N LEU A 11 0.67 -12.27 11.91
CA LEU A 11 1.62 -12.97 12.80
C LEU A 11 2.77 -12.07 13.26
N PHE A 12 3.22 -11.15 12.41
CA PHE A 12 4.23 -10.17 12.77
C PHE A 12 3.71 -9.19 13.83
N LEU A 13 2.52 -8.64 13.64
CA LEU A 13 1.90 -7.75 14.62
C LEU A 13 1.62 -8.45 15.96
N ASP A 14 1.18 -9.71 15.93
CA ASP A 14 1.06 -10.55 17.13
C ASP A 14 2.41 -10.71 17.84
N SER A 15 3.46 -11.01 17.08
CA SER A 15 4.82 -11.17 17.61
C SER A 15 5.35 -9.89 18.25
N VAL A 16 5.11 -8.72 17.64
CA VAL A 16 5.46 -7.41 18.20
C VAL A 16 4.67 -7.13 19.48
N ASN A 17 3.36 -7.34 19.49
CA ASN A 17 2.51 -7.16 20.66
C ASN A 17 2.96 -8.05 21.83
N ARG A 18 3.34 -9.30 21.54
CA ARG A 18 3.89 -10.23 22.53
C ARG A 18 5.24 -9.75 23.08
N VAL A 19 6.16 -9.31 22.23
CA VAL A 19 7.46 -8.78 22.66
C VAL A 19 7.28 -7.53 23.52
N TYR A 20 6.38 -6.62 23.12
CA TYR A 20 6.07 -5.42 23.88
C TYR A 20 5.53 -5.77 25.27
N ARG A 21 4.54 -6.67 25.34
CA ARG A 21 4.00 -7.17 26.62
C ARG A 21 5.09 -7.77 27.51
N VAL A 22 5.92 -8.66 26.97
CA VAL A 22 7.03 -9.26 27.72
C VAL A 22 8.00 -8.19 28.22
N GLN A 23 8.36 -7.19 27.39
CA GLN A 23 9.25 -6.11 27.84
C GLN A 23 8.65 -5.26 28.96
N VAL A 24 7.35 -4.97 28.90
CA VAL A 24 6.63 -4.22 29.95
C VAL A 24 6.54 -5.02 31.25
N GLU A 25 6.17 -6.31 31.18
CA GLU A 25 6.15 -7.22 32.33
C GLU A 25 7.54 -7.31 32.99
N MET A 26 8.61 -7.36 32.19
CA MET A 26 9.97 -7.40 32.71
C MET A 26 10.44 -6.08 33.32
N ALA A 27 10.04 -4.94 32.75
CA ALA A 27 10.36 -3.63 33.31
C ALA A 27 9.67 -3.42 34.68
N ALA A 28 8.42 -3.88 34.81
CA ALA A 28 7.69 -3.83 36.08
C ALA A 28 8.35 -4.71 37.16
N LEU A 29 8.73 -5.95 36.83
CA LEU A 29 9.44 -6.85 37.74
C LEU A 29 10.80 -6.30 38.20
N MET A 30 11.54 -5.63 37.30
CA MET A 30 12.80 -4.99 37.64
C MET A 30 12.64 -3.81 38.61
N ASN A 31 11.56 -3.03 38.48
CA ASN A 31 11.29 -1.88 39.33
C ASN A 31 10.78 -2.27 40.74
N ASP A 32 9.99 -3.34 40.84
CA ASP A 32 9.41 -3.84 42.11
C ASP A 32 10.45 -4.55 43.00
N THR A 33 11.62 -4.90 42.44
CA THR A 33 12.68 -5.69 43.11
C THR A 33 13.72 -4.84 43.87
N THR A 34 13.43 -3.56 44.15
CA THR A 34 14.33 -2.65 44.88
C THR A 34 14.30 -2.83 46.41
N GLY A 35 13.47 -3.72 46.95
CA GLY A 35 13.44 -4.08 48.38
C GLY A 35 14.54 -5.08 48.79
N ALA A 36 15.32 -4.73 49.80
CA ALA A 36 16.56 -5.38 50.27
C ALA A 36 16.49 -6.87 50.72
N GLY A 37 15.35 -7.57 50.56
CA GLY A 37 15.13 -8.91 51.13
C GLY A 37 15.13 -10.11 50.17
N ARG A 38 15.28 -9.94 48.85
CA ARG A 38 15.02 -11.01 47.85
C ARG A 38 16.23 -11.52 47.04
N ALA A 39 17.46 -11.15 47.39
CA ALA A 39 18.68 -11.44 46.61
C ALA A 39 18.91 -12.91 46.20
N ALA A 40 18.45 -13.90 46.97
CA ALA A 40 18.69 -15.33 46.71
C ALA A 40 17.63 -16.01 45.81
N ALA A 41 16.37 -15.56 45.83
CA ALA A 41 15.33 -16.04 44.89
C ALA A 41 15.46 -15.39 43.49
N ILE A 42 16.15 -14.25 43.43
CA ILE A 42 16.39 -13.41 42.25
C ILE A 42 17.25 -14.08 41.17
N GLY A 43 18.11 -15.05 41.50
CA GLY A 43 18.99 -15.69 40.51
C GLY A 43 18.23 -16.51 39.46
N THR A 44 17.27 -17.32 39.91
CA THR A 44 16.39 -18.13 39.06
C THR A 44 15.36 -17.27 38.31
N ASP A 45 14.71 -16.33 38.99
CA ASP A 45 13.71 -15.46 38.37
C ASP A 45 14.33 -14.56 37.28
N ARG A 46 15.52 -14.01 37.50
CA ARG A 46 16.23 -13.22 36.47
C ARG A 46 16.65 -14.06 35.27
N MET A 47 17.04 -15.31 35.48
CA MET A 47 17.48 -16.20 34.39
C MET A 47 16.29 -16.66 33.53
N GLU A 48 15.16 -17.00 34.15
CA GLU A 48 13.92 -17.32 33.43
C GLU A 48 13.38 -16.11 32.64
N VAL A 49 13.42 -14.93 33.25
CA VAL A 49 13.02 -13.66 32.62
C VAL A 49 13.89 -13.33 31.41
N GLN A 50 15.22 -13.48 31.52
CA GLN A 50 16.13 -13.26 30.38
C GLN A 50 15.89 -14.27 29.27
N ALA A 51 15.61 -15.53 29.60
CA ALA A 51 15.26 -16.54 28.60
C ALA A 51 13.98 -16.15 27.84
N ARG A 52 12.89 -15.77 28.53
CA ARG A 52 11.63 -15.32 27.92
C ARG A 52 11.84 -14.09 27.00
N LYS A 53 12.70 -13.16 27.39
CA LYS A 53 13.09 -12.00 26.55
C LYS A 53 13.82 -12.45 25.28
N PHE A 54 14.78 -13.36 25.37
CA PHE A 54 15.51 -13.88 24.21
C PHE A 54 14.59 -14.64 23.24
N TYR A 55 13.68 -15.46 23.77
CA TYR A 55 12.70 -16.20 22.95
C TYR A 55 11.74 -15.27 22.20
N SER A 56 11.16 -14.29 22.90
CA SER A 56 10.22 -13.35 22.27
C SER A 56 10.91 -12.48 21.21
N GLN A 57 12.12 -11.98 21.50
CA GLN A 57 12.92 -11.21 20.53
C GLN A 57 13.28 -12.04 19.28
N ARG A 58 13.79 -13.26 19.47
CA ARG A 58 14.16 -14.14 18.35
C ARG A 58 12.95 -14.45 17.46
N ASN A 59 11.82 -14.78 18.07
CA ASN A 59 10.60 -15.12 17.32
C ASN A 59 10.08 -13.91 16.54
N MET A 60 10.15 -12.69 17.11
CA MET A 60 9.82 -11.46 16.40
C MET A 60 10.71 -11.22 15.18
N TYR A 61 12.02 -11.37 15.34
CA TYR A 61 12.96 -11.20 14.24
C TYR A 61 12.78 -12.26 13.15
N LEU A 62 12.48 -13.51 13.53
CA LEU A 62 12.22 -14.59 12.57
C LEU A 62 10.98 -14.27 11.72
N THR A 63 9.87 -13.89 12.37
CA THR A 63 8.63 -13.50 11.67
C THR A 63 8.80 -12.20 10.87
N GLY A 64 9.58 -11.24 11.37
CA GLY A 64 9.92 -10.01 10.65
C GLY A 64 10.75 -10.26 9.39
N PHE A 65 11.71 -11.17 9.45
CA PHE A 65 12.48 -11.58 8.27
C PHE A 65 11.61 -12.26 7.22
N THR A 66 10.66 -13.11 7.63
CA THR A 66 9.68 -13.70 6.70
C THR A 66 8.83 -12.64 6.00
N LEU A 67 8.41 -11.60 6.72
CA LEU A 67 7.67 -10.47 6.14
C LEU A 67 8.54 -9.70 5.13
N PHE A 68 9.79 -9.41 5.48
CA PHE A 68 10.75 -8.75 4.59
C PHE A 68 11.03 -9.57 3.33
N LEU A 69 11.26 -10.88 3.47
CA LEU A 69 11.42 -11.80 2.35
C LEU A 69 10.19 -11.82 1.47
N SER A 70 8.98 -11.81 2.05
CA SER A 70 7.75 -11.80 1.27
C SER A 70 7.62 -10.54 0.40
N LEU A 71 8.06 -9.37 0.89
CA LEU A 71 8.11 -8.14 0.10
C LEU A 71 9.14 -8.22 -1.03
N ILE A 72 10.36 -8.70 -0.73
CA ILE A 72 11.40 -8.90 -1.73
C ILE A 72 10.93 -9.87 -2.80
N LEU A 73 10.40 -11.04 -2.42
CA LEU A 73 9.87 -12.05 -3.33
C LEU A 73 8.78 -11.48 -4.23
N ASN A 74 7.88 -10.65 -3.70
CA ASN A 74 6.85 -10.03 -4.54
C ASN A 74 7.45 -9.06 -5.56
N ARG A 75 8.44 -8.24 -5.14
CA ARG A 75 9.15 -7.31 -6.03
C ARG A 75 9.99 -8.04 -7.09
N THR A 76 10.75 -9.05 -6.68
CA THR A 76 11.61 -9.82 -7.58
C THR A 76 10.81 -10.73 -8.50
N TYR A 77 9.67 -11.28 -8.04
CA TYR A 77 8.75 -12.02 -8.89
C TYR A 77 8.19 -11.15 -10.03
N GLY A 78 7.79 -9.91 -9.75
CA GLY A 78 7.38 -8.98 -10.81
C GLY A 78 8.53 -8.68 -11.78
N MET A 79 9.70 -8.36 -11.23
CA MET A 79 10.90 -8.05 -12.02
C MET A 79 11.32 -9.22 -12.93
N ILE A 80 11.28 -10.46 -12.44
CA ILE A 80 11.63 -11.64 -13.24
C ILE A 80 10.65 -11.83 -14.40
N LEU A 81 9.35 -11.59 -14.17
CA LEU A 81 8.34 -11.68 -15.22
C LEU A 81 8.53 -10.59 -16.28
N ASP A 82 8.90 -9.38 -15.85
CA ASP A 82 9.20 -8.28 -16.78
C ASP A 82 10.44 -8.59 -17.62
N VAL A 83 11.50 -9.13 -17.02
CA VAL A 83 12.70 -9.59 -17.74
C VAL A 83 12.34 -10.69 -18.74
N LEU A 84 11.58 -11.72 -18.35
CA LEU A 84 11.17 -12.81 -19.24
C LEU A 84 10.34 -12.30 -20.43
N ARG A 85 9.45 -11.32 -20.20
CA ARG A 85 8.68 -10.69 -21.28
C ARG A 85 9.54 -9.83 -22.19
N LEU A 86 10.53 -9.15 -21.63
CA LEU A 86 11.44 -8.33 -22.41
C LEU A 86 12.32 -9.21 -23.29
N GLU A 87 12.82 -10.33 -22.75
CA GLU A 87 13.54 -11.35 -23.51
C GLU A 87 12.68 -11.94 -24.64
N GLU A 88 11.41 -12.26 -24.38
CA GLU A 88 10.48 -12.75 -25.40
C GLU A 88 10.23 -11.71 -26.51
N LYS A 89 10.02 -10.44 -26.14
CA LYS A 89 9.86 -9.35 -27.12
C LYS A 89 11.09 -9.16 -27.98
N VAL A 90 12.30 -9.21 -27.39
CA VAL A 90 13.56 -9.11 -28.13
C VAL A 90 13.67 -10.25 -29.16
N LYS A 91 13.41 -11.50 -28.76
CA LYS A 91 13.42 -12.64 -29.69
C LYS A 91 12.41 -12.50 -30.84
N MET A 92 11.23 -11.93 -30.56
CA MET A 92 10.25 -11.61 -31.61
C MET A 92 10.76 -10.54 -32.59
N TYR A 93 11.42 -9.49 -32.09
CA TYR A 93 12.00 -8.45 -32.94
C TYR A 93 13.21 -8.94 -33.75
N GLU A 94 13.97 -9.90 -33.21
CA GLU A 94 15.09 -10.56 -33.90
C GLU A 94 14.64 -11.57 -34.97
N GLY A 95 13.33 -11.77 -35.16
CA GLY A 95 12.78 -12.62 -36.21
C GLY A 95 12.85 -14.11 -35.92
N ASP A 96 13.08 -14.49 -34.66
CA ASP A 96 13.11 -15.90 -34.26
C ASP A 96 11.71 -16.53 -34.40
N SER A 97 11.58 -17.54 -35.26
CA SER A 97 10.29 -18.16 -35.61
C SER A 97 9.70 -19.00 -34.47
N GLN A 98 10.44 -19.19 -33.38
CA GLN A 98 10.02 -19.85 -32.14
C GLN A 98 9.51 -18.84 -31.08
N ALA A 99 9.71 -17.52 -31.29
CA ALA A 99 9.29 -16.49 -30.36
C ALA A 99 7.77 -16.28 -30.43
N GLY A 100 7.09 -16.39 -29.27
CA GLY A 100 5.62 -16.41 -29.17
C GLY A 100 5.01 -17.80 -28.92
N GLY A 101 5.83 -18.81 -28.63
CA GLY A 101 5.37 -20.14 -28.21
C GLY A 101 4.48 -20.11 -26.95
N LYS A 102 3.70 -21.17 -26.75
CA LYS A 102 2.65 -21.36 -25.72
C LYS A 102 3.04 -20.98 -24.27
N GLU A 103 4.32 -20.86 -23.96
CA GLU A 103 4.83 -20.46 -22.65
C GLU A 103 4.70 -18.94 -22.40
N GLY A 104 4.97 -18.10 -23.40
CA GLY A 104 4.79 -16.64 -23.29
C GLY A 104 3.33 -16.20 -23.16
N GLU A 105 2.41 -16.92 -23.81
CA GLU A 105 0.97 -16.67 -23.68
C GLU A 105 0.46 -16.99 -22.26
N LYS A 106 1.03 -18.00 -21.59
CA LYS A 106 0.70 -18.35 -20.19
C LYS A 106 1.27 -17.33 -19.19
N LEU A 107 2.50 -16.86 -19.38
CA LEU A 107 3.08 -15.74 -18.60
C LEU A 107 2.33 -14.43 -18.83
N GLY A 108 1.81 -14.22 -20.05
CA GLY A 108 0.94 -13.11 -20.40
C GLY A 108 -0.37 -13.12 -19.63
N LYS A 109 -1.09 -14.25 -19.60
CA LYS A 109 -2.45 -14.35 -19.03
C LYS A 109 -2.56 -13.95 -17.56
N HIS A 110 -1.61 -14.37 -16.71
CA HIS A 110 -1.73 -14.16 -15.26
C HIS A 110 -1.65 -12.67 -14.86
N TYR A 111 -0.86 -11.88 -15.59
CA TYR A 111 -0.72 -10.45 -15.34
C TYR A 111 -1.53 -9.59 -16.32
N ARG A 112 -1.88 -10.09 -17.51
CA ARG A 112 -2.96 -9.48 -18.32
C ARG A 112 -4.27 -9.48 -17.55
N ALA A 113 -4.62 -10.54 -16.83
CA ALA A 113 -5.85 -10.57 -16.03
C ALA A 113 -5.85 -9.51 -14.91
N ASP A 114 -4.76 -9.43 -14.12
CA ASP A 114 -4.64 -8.45 -13.03
C ASP A 114 -4.55 -7.00 -13.57
N GLN A 115 -3.73 -6.73 -14.60
CA GLN A 115 -3.62 -5.39 -15.19
C GLN A 115 -4.87 -4.97 -15.97
N ILE A 116 -5.54 -5.85 -16.70
CA ILE A 116 -6.77 -5.51 -17.41
C ILE A 116 -7.88 -5.21 -16.40
N GLY A 117 -7.95 -5.95 -15.29
CA GLY A 117 -8.88 -5.65 -14.21
C GLY A 117 -8.62 -4.27 -13.59
N GLU A 118 -7.36 -3.96 -13.32
CA GLU A 118 -6.96 -2.67 -12.74
C GLU A 118 -7.14 -1.50 -13.72
N LEU A 119 -6.75 -1.67 -14.99
CA LEU A 119 -6.98 -0.71 -16.07
C LEU A 119 -8.47 -0.48 -16.31
N LYS A 120 -9.31 -1.53 -16.31
CA LYS A 120 -10.78 -1.36 -16.40
C LYS A 120 -11.32 -0.55 -15.24
N LYS A 121 -10.86 -0.82 -14.02
CA LYS A 121 -11.30 -0.10 -12.82
C LYS A 121 -10.86 1.37 -12.85
N GLN A 122 -9.66 1.65 -13.36
CA GLN A 122 -9.18 3.02 -13.58
C GLN A 122 -9.96 3.73 -14.68
N LEU A 123 -10.30 3.04 -15.77
CA LEU A 123 -11.12 3.58 -16.86
C LEU A 123 -12.51 3.97 -16.35
N GLU A 124 -13.17 3.08 -15.61
CA GLU A 124 -14.50 3.33 -15.05
C GLU A 124 -14.50 4.48 -14.04
N LYS A 125 -13.42 4.61 -13.25
CA LYS A 125 -13.23 5.75 -12.33
C LYS A 125 -13.05 7.06 -13.12
N LYS A 126 -12.23 7.04 -14.17
CA LYS A 126 -11.98 8.19 -15.04
C LYS A 126 -13.23 8.64 -15.79
N ASP A 127 -14.06 7.72 -16.26
CA ASP A 127 -15.33 8.05 -16.90
C ASP A 127 -16.32 8.72 -15.93
N LYS A 128 -16.41 8.21 -14.69
CA LYS A 128 -17.23 8.84 -13.64
C LYS A 128 -16.72 10.24 -13.28
N GLU A 129 -15.40 10.41 -13.16
CA GLU A 129 -14.77 11.72 -12.92
C GLU A 129 -15.04 12.70 -14.07
N LEU A 130 -14.93 12.25 -15.33
CA LEU A 130 -15.25 13.06 -16.51
C LEU A 130 -16.71 13.50 -16.54
N GLN A 131 -17.63 12.59 -16.22
CA GLN A 131 -19.06 12.90 -16.18
C GLN A 131 -19.40 13.89 -15.07
N ALA A 132 -18.80 13.72 -13.89
CA ALA A 132 -18.95 14.66 -12.78
C ALA A 132 -18.38 16.05 -13.13
N MET A 133 -17.20 16.09 -13.75
CA MET A 133 -16.57 17.35 -14.19
C MET A 133 -17.41 18.07 -15.25
N LYS A 134 -17.99 17.33 -16.20
CA LYS A 134 -18.88 17.90 -17.21
C LYS A 134 -20.14 18.50 -16.58
N SER A 135 -20.77 17.78 -15.63
CA SER A 135 -21.92 18.28 -14.88
C SER A 135 -21.59 19.54 -14.07
N GLN A 136 -20.42 19.58 -13.42
CA GLN A 136 -19.95 20.76 -12.70
C GLN A 136 -19.68 21.95 -13.64
N ALA A 137 -19.08 21.71 -14.81
CA ALA A 137 -18.83 22.75 -15.80
C ALA A 137 -20.14 23.34 -16.35
N GLU A 138 -21.14 22.50 -16.63
CA GLU A 138 -22.47 22.94 -17.04
C GLU A 138 -23.19 23.73 -15.94
N GLY A 139 -23.06 23.31 -14.68
CA GLY A 139 -23.59 24.06 -13.54
C GLY A 139 -22.90 25.42 -13.33
N LEU A 140 -21.59 25.48 -13.52
CA LEU A 140 -20.81 26.71 -13.44
C LEU A 140 -21.17 27.67 -14.57
N GLN A 141 -21.30 27.17 -15.80
CA GLN A 141 -21.72 27.97 -16.95
C GLN A 141 -23.09 28.60 -16.71
N LYS A 142 -24.08 27.81 -16.25
CA LYS A 142 -25.41 28.34 -15.90
C LYS A 142 -25.35 29.40 -14.81
N SER A 143 -24.56 29.17 -13.76
CA SER A 143 -24.39 30.13 -12.67
C SER A 143 -23.74 31.43 -13.14
N TYR A 144 -22.79 31.33 -14.08
CA TYR A 144 -22.13 32.49 -14.71
C TYR A 144 -23.12 33.26 -15.60
N ASP A 145 -23.91 32.56 -16.40
CA ASP A 145 -24.94 33.17 -17.26
C ASP A 145 -26.01 33.87 -16.41
N GLU A 146 -26.48 33.23 -15.33
CA GLU A 146 -27.41 33.82 -14.37
C GLU A 146 -26.82 35.03 -13.65
N LEU A 147 -25.55 34.97 -13.24
CA LEU A 147 -24.87 36.09 -12.59
C LEU A 147 -24.63 37.25 -13.56
N SER A 148 -24.31 36.97 -14.82
CA SER A 148 -24.19 37.98 -15.88
C SER A 148 -25.53 38.68 -16.14
N VAL A 149 -26.63 37.91 -16.23
CA VAL A 149 -27.98 38.46 -16.35
C VAL A 149 -28.34 39.31 -15.13
N LYS A 150 -28.08 38.83 -13.90
CA LYS A 150 -28.34 39.60 -12.68
C LYS A 150 -27.49 40.86 -12.59
N TYR A 151 -26.21 40.80 -12.95
CA TYR A 151 -25.30 41.96 -12.96
C TYR A 151 -25.77 43.02 -13.96
N ASN A 152 -26.21 42.61 -15.15
CA ASN A 152 -26.79 43.52 -16.15
C ASN A 152 -28.12 44.14 -15.68
N GLN A 153 -28.89 43.41 -14.85
CA GLN A 153 -30.15 43.90 -14.27
C GLN A 153 -29.94 44.82 -13.06
N THR A 154 -28.92 44.60 -12.23
CA THR A 154 -28.61 45.43 -11.06
C THR A 154 -27.73 46.64 -11.41
N ASN A 155 -27.03 46.63 -12.55
CA ASN A 155 -26.33 47.78 -13.13
C ASN A 155 -26.87 48.17 -14.52
N PRO A 156 -28.13 48.62 -14.65
CA PRO A 156 -28.62 49.12 -15.92
C PRO A 156 -27.99 50.50 -16.18
N SER A 157 -26.99 50.52 -17.06
CA SER A 157 -26.25 51.69 -17.54
C SER A 157 -25.24 52.30 -16.55
N GLU A 158 -24.00 51.80 -16.64
CA GLU A 158 -22.80 52.63 -16.46
C GLU A 158 -22.02 52.77 -17.79
N GLY A 159 -22.75 52.71 -18.92
CA GLY A 159 -22.23 52.81 -20.27
C GLY A 159 -22.72 54.02 -21.06
N ASP A 160 -23.83 54.67 -20.68
CA ASP A 160 -24.27 55.92 -21.30
C ASP A 160 -23.71 57.13 -20.56
N LYS A 161 -22.40 57.36 -20.67
CA LYS A 161 -21.85 58.71 -20.47
C LYS A 161 -20.87 59.06 -21.58
N LYS A 162 -21.43 59.78 -22.57
CA LYS A 162 -20.83 60.92 -23.29
C LYS A 162 -19.64 60.57 -24.19
N SER A 163 -19.44 61.18 -25.36
CA SER A 163 -20.08 62.25 -26.10
C SER A 163 -19.15 62.46 -27.30
N ASN A 164 -19.74 62.81 -28.44
CA ASN A 164 -19.10 63.32 -29.67
C ASN A 164 -18.40 62.30 -30.58
#